data_AF-A0A378CG02-F1
#
_entry.id   AF-A0A378CG02-F1
#
_cell.length_a   1.000
_cell.length_b   1.000
_cell.length_c   1.000
_cell.angle_alpha   90.00
_cell.angle_beta   90.00
_cell.angle_gamma   90.00
#
_symmetry.space_group_name_H-M   'P 1'
#
loop_
_entity.id
_entity.type
_entity.pdbx_description
1 polymer ?
#
loop_
_entity_poly.entity_id
_entity_poly.type
_entity_poly.pdbx_seq_one_letter_code
_entity_poly.pdbx_strand_id
1 'polypeptide(L)'
;MTYLGPSGSQIGHKESIKDTARVLGRMYDGIQYRGHGQEVVETLAQYAGVPVWNGLTNEFHPTQLLADLLTMKEHLPGKAFNQMTLVYAGDARNNMGNSMLEAAALTGLDLRLVAPSACWPEAALVETCTALAKQQGGNITLTEDIAAGVKGADFIYTDVWGLDGRGEGKMGRTYRPAARLSG
;
A
#
# COMPACT_ATOMS: atom_id res chain seq x y z
N MET A 1 2.65 18.93 -18.56
CA MET A 1 2.41 17.52 -18.18
C MET A 1 1.82 16.81 -19.38
N THR A 2 2.35 15.64 -19.74
CA THR A 2 1.80 14.80 -20.82
C THR A 2 1.24 13.54 -20.18
N TYR A 3 -0.03 13.23 -20.46
CA TYR A 3 -0.68 12.01 -19.99
C TYR A 3 -0.54 10.89 -21.04
N LEU A 4 0.08 9.79 -20.66
CA LEU A 4 0.17 8.57 -21.46
C LEU A 4 -0.73 7.51 -20.82
N GLY A 5 -1.93 7.36 -21.37
CA GLY A 5 -2.94 6.43 -20.85
C GLY A 5 -2.60 4.95 -21.10
N PRO A 6 -3.42 4.03 -20.57
CA PRO A 6 -3.23 2.58 -20.74
C PRO A 6 -3.41 2.13 -22.20
N SER A 7 -3.99 2.98 -23.05
CA SER A 7 -4.09 2.78 -24.49
C SER A 7 -3.32 3.89 -25.24
N GLY A 8 -2.82 3.55 -26.43
CA GLY A 8 -2.21 4.52 -27.35
C GLY A 8 -0.69 4.69 -27.23
N SER A 9 -0.02 4.05 -26.26
CA SER A 9 1.44 4.01 -26.16
C SER A 9 2.01 2.62 -26.50
N GLN A 10 3.32 2.53 -26.77
CA GLN A 10 4.02 1.27 -27.05
C GLN A 10 4.54 0.58 -25.79
N ILE A 11 4.37 1.21 -24.62
CA ILE A 11 5.00 0.86 -23.34
C ILE A 11 4.58 -0.55 -22.92
N GLY A 12 5.55 -1.45 -22.74
CA GLY A 12 5.33 -2.79 -22.20
C GLY A 12 4.70 -3.81 -23.17
N HIS A 13 4.30 -3.39 -24.38
CA HIS A 13 3.73 -4.28 -25.39
C HIS A 13 4.56 -4.39 -26.66
N LYS A 14 5.00 -3.27 -27.25
CA LYS A 14 5.86 -3.29 -28.46
C LYS A 14 7.27 -2.80 -28.19
N GLU A 15 7.50 -2.14 -27.07
CA GLU A 15 8.81 -1.61 -26.67
C GLU A 15 9.13 -2.01 -25.23
N SER A 16 10.40 -2.30 -24.96
CA SER A 16 10.85 -2.64 -23.62
C SER A 16 10.70 -1.43 -22.68
N ILE A 17 10.47 -1.71 -21.39
CA ILE A 17 10.42 -0.65 -20.36
C ILE A 17 11.75 0.12 -20.30
N LYS A 18 12.87 -0.58 -20.52
CA LYS A 18 14.21 -0.01 -20.57
C LYS A 18 14.40 1.00 -21.71
N ASP A 19 13.91 0.68 -22.90
CA ASP A 19 14.03 1.59 -24.06
C ASP A 19 13.06 2.77 -23.93
N THR A 20 11.82 2.50 -23.47
CA THR A 20 10.86 3.55 -23.08
C THR A 20 11.49 4.55 -22.10
N ALA A 21 12.13 4.06 -21.04
CA ALA A 21 12.76 4.90 -20.02
C ALA A 21 13.79 5.87 -20.62
N ARG A 22 14.66 5.36 -21.51
CA ARG A 22 15.72 6.15 -22.16
C ARG A 22 15.17 7.22 -23.09
N VAL A 23 14.08 6.92 -23.80
CA VAL A 23 13.41 7.89 -24.68
C VAL A 23 12.77 8.99 -23.83
N LEU A 24 11.94 8.61 -22.85
CA LEU A 24 11.24 9.57 -22.01
C LEU A 24 12.19 10.43 -21.19
N GLY A 25 13.26 9.85 -20.64
CA GLY A 25 14.26 10.56 -19.85
C GLY A 25 15.08 11.59 -20.62
N ARG A 26 15.03 11.59 -21.96
CA ARG A 26 15.61 12.66 -22.80
C ARG A 26 14.60 13.73 -23.23
N MET A 27 13.32 13.53 -22.94
CA MET A 27 12.23 14.42 -23.34
C MET A 27 11.56 15.12 -22.15
N TYR A 28 11.63 14.51 -20.96
CA TYR A 28 10.92 14.96 -19.76
C TYR A 28 11.88 15.11 -18.59
N ASP A 29 11.59 16.06 -17.71
CA ASP A 29 12.36 16.32 -16.49
C ASP A 29 12.06 15.34 -15.33
N GLY A 30 10.98 14.56 -15.46
CA GLY A 30 10.56 13.57 -14.46
C GLY A 30 9.41 12.72 -14.97
N ILE A 31 9.27 11.52 -14.40
CA ILE A 31 8.30 10.51 -14.85
C ILE A 31 7.50 10.00 -13.66
N GLN A 32 6.17 10.03 -13.76
CA GLN A 32 5.31 9.28 -12.84
C GLN A 32 4.90 7.97 -13.52
N TYR A 33 4.92 6.88 -12.77
CA TYR A 33 4.41 5.58 -13.21
C TYR A 33 3.27 5.12 -12.31
N ARG A 34 2.17 4.69 -12.92
CA ARG A 34 1.09 3.95 -12.28
C ARG A 34 0.77 2.73 -13.12
N GLY A 35 0.83 1.55 -12.54
CA GLY A 35 0.61 0.32 -13.28
C GLY A 35 0.88 -0.92 -12.43
N HIS A 36 1.36 -1.97 -13.08
CA HIS A 36 1.67 -3.25 -12.46
C HIS A 36 3.14 -3.34 -12.09
N GLY A 37 3.47 -4.20 -11.12
CA GLY A 37 4.82 -4.66 -10.81
C GLY A 37 5.79 -3.57 -10.34
N GLN A 38 6.28 -3.71 -9.12
CA GLN A 38 7.32 -2.85 -8.57
C GLN A 38 8.61 -2.89 -9.42
N GLU A 39 8.93 -4.02 -10.05
CA GLU A 39 10.08 -4.17 -10.93
C GLU A 39 10.01 -3.26 -12.16
N VAL A 40 8.81 -2.91 -12.62
CA VAL A 40 8.61 -2.02 -13.78
C VAL A 40 9.03 -0.60 -13.44
N VAL A 41 8.57 -0.07 -12.29
CA VAL A 41 8.94 1.28 -11.87
C VAL A 41 10.42 1.37 -11.48
N GLU A 42 10.99 0.31 -10.92
CA GLU A 42 12.42 0.22 -10.64
C GLU A 42 13.25 0.20 -11.93
N THR A 43 12.82 -0.55 -12.94
CA THR A 43 13.47 -0.55 -14.26
C THR A 43 13.38 0.84 -14.90
N LEU A 44 12.22 1.51 -14.84
CA LEU A 44 12.09 2.90 -15.30
C LEU A 44 13.09 3.82 -14.59
N ALA A 45 13.13 3.76 -13.26
CA ALA A 45 14.04 4.58 -12.45
C ALA A 45 15.51 4.34 -12.78
N GLN A 46 15.91 3.09 -13.00
CA GLN A 46 17.28 2.72 -13.34
C GLN A 46 17.75 3.30 -14.68
N TYR A 47 16.87 3.40 -15.67
CA TYR A 47 17.25 3.73 -17.05
C TYR A 47 16.81 5.11 -17.55
N ALA A 48 15.90 5.80 -16.84
CA ALA A 48 15.39 7.10 -17.28
C ALA A 48 16.43 8.22 -17.15
N GLY A 49 17.29 8.21 -16.12
CA GLY A 49 18.23 9.31 -15.88
C GLY A 49 17.58 10.62 -15.40
N VAL A 50 16.29 10.58 -15.07
CA VAL A 50 15.52 11.65 -14.42
C VAL A 50 14.72 11.05 -13.24
N PRO A 51 14.26 11.85 -12.27
CA PRO A 51 13.43 11.34 -11.17
C PRO A 51 12.21 10.56 -11.65
N VAL A 52 11.97 9.40 -11.04
CA VAL A 52 10.81 8.55 -11.28
C VAL A 52 10.01 8.38 -10.00
N TRP A 53 8.70 8.64 -10.06
CA TRP A 53 7.79 8.57 -8.92
C TRP A 53 6.80 7.40 -9.09
N ASN A 54 6.73 6.52 -8.11
CA ASN A 54 5.70 5.47 -8.05
C ASN A 54 4.36 6.09 -7.62
N GLY A 55 3.43 6.17 -8.57
CA GLY A 55 2.05 6.58 -8.33
C GLY A 55 1.17 5.49 -7.73
N LEU A 56 1.38 4.23 -8.11
CA LEU A 56 0.81 3.00 -7.55
C LEU A 56 1.36 1.79 -8.35
N THR A 57 1.79 0.75 -7.63
CA THR A 57 2.12 -0.59 -8.15
C THR A 57 1.23 -1.65 -7.50
N ASN A 58 1.40 -2.93 -7.89
CA ASN A 58 0.68 -4.02 -7.22
C ASN A 58 1.14 -4.17 -5.75
N GLU A 59 2.39 -3.80 -5.47
CA GLU A 59 3.07 -4.01 -4.21
C GLU A 59 3.00 -2.79 -3.29
N PHE A 60 3.00 -1.55 -3.81
CA PHE A 60 3.07 -0.33 -2.99
C PHE A 60 2.29 0.86 -3.57
N HIS A 61 1.82 1.73 -2.68
CA HIS A 61 1.17 2.99 -2.99
C HIS A 61 1.72 4.14 -2.11
N PRO A 62 3.01 4.51 -2.29
CA PRO A 62 3.71 5.42 -1.36
C PRO A 62 3.12 6.84 -1.36
N THR A 63 2.56 7.29 -2.48
CA THR A 63 1.92 8.60 -2.60
C THR A 63 0.65 8.72 -1.76
N GLN A 64 -0.16 7.67 -1.69
CA GLN A 64 -1.36 7.63 -0.84
C GLN A 64 -0.96 7.72 0.63
N LEU A 65 0.08 6.96 1.01
CA LEU A 65 0.56 6.97 2.38
C LEU A 65 0.99 8.36 2.87
N LEU A 66 1.65 9.15 2.03
CA LEU A 66 2.02 10.53 2.38
C LEU A 66 0.79 11.40 2.67
N ALA A 67 -0.28 11.23 1.90
CA ALA A 67 -1.54 11.95 2.12
C ALA A 67 -2.22 11.49 3.43
N ASP A 68 -2.22 10.19 3.71
CA ASP A 68 -2.81 9.62 4.92
C ASP A 68 -2.06 10.10 6.17
N LEU A 69 -0.73 10.06 6.16
CA LEU A 69 0.10 10.52 7.28
C LEU A 69 -0.08 12.02 7.55
N LEU A 70 -0.19 12.84 6.50
CA LEU A 70 -0.50 14.27 6.67
C LEU A 70 -1.89 14.45 7.30
N THR A 71 -2.89 13.74 6.80
CA THR A 71 -4.27 13.79 7.32
C THR A 71 -4.31 13.40 8.80
N MET A 72 -3.65 12.30 9.18
CA MET A 72 -3.57 11.86 10.58
C MET A 72 -2.94 12.93 11.48
N LYS A 73 -1.89 13.59 11.00
CA LYS A 73 -1.21 14.67 11.74
C LYS A 73 -2.09 15.92 11.89
N GLU A 74 -2.89 16.25 10.88
CA GLU A 74 -3.84 17.36 10.94
C GLU A 74 -5.02 17.08 11.88
N HIS A 75 -5.48 15.82 11.95
CA HIS A 75 -6.58 15.40 12.82
C HIS A 75 -6.18 15.14 14.28
N LEU A 76 -4.89 14.91 14.55
CA LEU A 76 -4.34 14.79 15.90
C LEU A 76 -3.14 15.74 16.09
N PRO A 77 -3.38 17.06 16.05
CA PRO A 77 -2.31 18.05 16.10
C PRO A 77 -1.52 17.94 17.40
N GLY A 78 -0.18 18.00 17.29
CA GLY A 78 0.74 17.90 18.42
C GLY A 78 1.01 16.48 18.91
N LYS A 79 0.30 15.47 18.42
CA LYS A 79 0.58 14.06 18.69
C LYS A 79 1.63 13.56 17.69
N ALA A 80 2.68 12.90 18.19
CA ALA A 80 3.66 12.24 17.32
C ALA A 80 3.08 10.93 16.77
N PHE A 81 3.56 10.46 15.61
CA PHE A 81 3.05 9.22 15.01
C PHE A 81 3.20 7.99 15.93
N ASN A 82 4.28 7.91 16.71
CA ASN A 82 4.47 6.83 17.68
C ASN A 82 3.58 6.87 18.91
N GLN A 83 2.70 7.86 18.99
CA GLN A 83 1.63 7.93 19.97
C GLN A 83 0.27 7.61 19.34
N MET A 84 0.21 7.39 18.02
CA MET A 84 -1.01 7.10 17.28
C MET A 84 -1.18 5.60 17.04
N THR A 85 -2.42 5.12 17.17
CA THR A 85 -2.83 3.77 16.77
C THR A 85 -3.62 3.83 15.47
N LEU A 86 -3.11 3.16 14.44
CA LEU A 86 -3.77 3.00 13.14
C LEU A 86 -4.19 1.55 12.94
N VAL A 87 -5.49 1.33 12.70
CA VAL A 87 -6.01 0.03 12.29
C VAL A 87 -6.23 0.05 10.78
N TYR A 88 -5.75 -0.98 10.09
CA TYR A 88 -6.17 -1.30 8.73
C TYR A 88 -6.98 -2.59 8.76
N ALA A 89 -8.26 -2.52 8.43
CA ALA A 89 -9.17 -3.64 8.42
C ALA A 89 -9.52 -4.05 6.98
N GLY A 90 -9.46 -5.34 6.66
CA GLY A 90 -9.86 -5.86 5.35
C GLY A 90 -8.84 -6.80 4.72
N ASP A 91 -8.67 -6.71 3.39
CA ASP A 91 -7.59 -7.41 2.70
C ASP A 91 -6.27 -6.66 2.91
N ALA A 92 -5.45 -7.15 3.85
CA ALA A 92 -4.14 -6.58 4.16
C ALA A 92 -3.02 -7.11 3.25
N ARG A 93 -3.33 -7.95 2.25
CA ARG A 93 -2.37 -8.51 1.30
C ARG A 93 -2.49 -7.83 -0.06
N ASN A 94 -2.47 -6.49 -0.03
CA ASN A 94 -2.48 -5.63 -1.20
C ASN A 94 -1.41 -4.52 -1.05
N ASN A 95 -1.33 -3.63 -2.04
CA ASN A 95 -0.40 -2.50 -2.02
C ASN A 95 -0.59 -1.60 -0.79
N MET A 96 -1.83 -1.37 -0.34
CA MET A 96 -2.10 -0.57 0.85
C MET A 96 -1.61 -1.24 2.12
N GLY A 97 -1.89 -2.52 2.33
CA GLY A 97 -1.39 -3.27 3.49
C GLY A 97 0.14 -3.26 3.60
N ASN A 98 0.83 -3.46 2.47
CA ASN A 98 2.29 -3.33 2.40
C ASN A 98 2.77 -1.90 2.70
N SER A 99 2.11 -0.89 2.13
CA SER A 99 2.46 0.52 2.36
C SER A 99 2.23 0.93 3.82
N MET A 100 1.22 0.38 4.49
CA MET A 100 0.99 0.61 5.92
C MET A 100 2.14 0.03 6.77
N LEU A 101 2.69 -1.12 6.40
CA LEU A 101 3.89 -1.67 7.08
C LEU A 101 5.07 -0.70 6.96
N GLU A 102 5.32 -0.14 5.77
CA GLU A 102 6.37 0.87 5.57
C GLU A 102 6.11 2.13 6.39
N ALA A 103 4.86 2.56 6.49
CA ALA A 103 4.45 3.68 7.34
C ALA A 103 4.86 3.46 8.79
N ALA A 104 4.50 2.31 9.37
CA ALA A 104 4.84 1.98 10.75
C ALA A 104 6.36 1.88 10.95
N ALA A 105 7.07 1.28 9.99
CA ALA A 105 8.53 1.17 10.02
C ALA A 105 9.23 2.54 10.06
N LEU A 106 8.72 3.53 9.32
CA LEU A 106 9.33 4.86 9.22
C LEU A 106 8.90 5.81 10.34
N THR A 107 7.68 5.66 10.86
CA THR A 107 7.07 6.67 11.75
C THR A 107 6.87 6.19 13.18
N GLY A 108 6.94 4.89 13.43
CA GLY A 108 6.70 4.28 14.74
C GLY A 108 5.22 4.18 15.12
N LEU A 109 4.28 4.18 14.18
CA LEU A 109 2.86 3.91 14.48
C LEU A 109 2.67 2.60 15.26
N ASP A 110 1.66 2.55 16.13
CA ASP A 110 1.04 1.29 16.55
C ASP A 110 0.08 0.84 15.44
N LEU A 111 0.61 0.10 14.47
CA LEU A 111 -0.15 -0.42 13.34
C LEU A 111 -0.80 -1.75 13.69
N ARG A 112 -2.08 -1.88 13.35
CA ARG A 112 -2.85 -3.10 13.54
C ARG A 112 -3.51 -3.52 12.24
N LEU A 113 -3.05 -4.63 11.68
CA LEU A 113 -3.66 -5.26 10.52
C LEU A 113 -4.71 -6.26 11.02
N VAL A 114 -5.97 -5.85 10.93
CA VAL A 114 -7.13 -6.63 11.38
C VAL A 114 -7.75 -7.31 10.16
N ALA A 115 -7.30 -8.53 9.89
CA ALA A 115 -7.59 -9.24 8.66
C ALA A 115 -7.60 -10.74 8.89
N PRO A 116 -8.36 -11.52 8.09
CA PRO A 116 -8.16 -12.97 8.02
C PRO A 116 -6.69 -13.29 7.73
N SER A 117 -6.15 -14.33 8.36
CA SER A 117 -4.75 -14.74 8.20
C SER A 117 -4.36 -15.04 6.75
N ALA A 118 -5.30 -15.50 5.93
CA ALA A 118 -5.12 -15.69 4.48
C ALA A 118 -4.87 -14.39 3.69
N CYS A 119 -5.27 -13.25 4.27
CA CYS A 119 -5.12 -11.89 3.74
C CYS A 119 -4.02 -11.11 4.45
N TRP A 120 -3.13 -11.76 5.19
CA TRP A 120 -1.97 -11.08 5.78
C TRP A 120 -0.88 -10.80 4.73
N PRO A 121 -0.10 -9.71 4.90
CA PRO A 121 1.06 -9.43 4.07
C PRO A 121 2.12 -10.54 4.16
N GLU A 122 3.11 -10.48 3.27
CA GLU A 122 4.22 -11.42 3.30
C GLU A 122 5.02 -11.33 4.61
N ALA A 123 5.29 -12.47 5.24
CA ALA A 123 5.92 -12.55 6.56
C ALA A 123 7.29 -11.86 6.62
N ALA A 124 8.09 -11.94 5.55
CA ALA A 124 9.41 -11.30 5.49
C ALA A 124 9.32 -9.76 5.56
N LEU A 125 8.32 -9.18 4.87
CA LEU A 125 8.06 -7.74 4.93
C LEU A 125 7.55 -7.34 6.32
N VAL A 126 6.62 -8.13 6.89
CA VAL A 126 6.11 -7.91 8.25
C VAL A 126 7.25 -7.94 9.27
N GLU A 127 8.13 -8.92 9.22
CA GLU A 127 9.27 -9.04 10.14
C GLU A 127 10.20 -7.84 10.04
N THR A 128 10.60 -7.48 8.81
CA THR A 128 11.47 -6.33 8.54
C THR A 128 10.86 -5.03 9.06
N CYS A 129 9.61 -4.75 8.69
CA CYS A 129 8.91 -3.54 9.12
C CYS A 129 8.63 -3.53 10.63
N THR A 130 8.37 -4.68 11.26
CA THR A 130 8.15 -4.77 12.71
C THR A 130 9.43 -4.43 13.47
N ALA A 131 10.58 -4.91 13.00
CA ALA A 131 11.88 -4.59 13.61
C ALA A 131 12.17 -3.08 13.54
N LEU A 132 11.92 -2.45 12.39
CA LEU A 132 12.09 -1.01 12.19
C LEU A 132 11.10 -0.18 13.01
N ALA A 133 9.81 -0.57 13.01
CA ALA A 133 8.78 0.12 13.77
C ALA A 133 9.10 0.18 15.27
N LYS A 134 9.61 -0.92 15.84
CA LYS A 134 10.07 -0.97 17.23
C LYS A 134 11.21 0.00 17.53
N GLN A 135 12.14 0.19 16.59
CA GLN A 135 13.22 1.18 16.75
C GLN A 135 12.67 2.61 16.82
N GLN A 136 11.53 2.88 16.18
CA GLN A 136 10.85 4.18 16.20
C GLN A 136 9.85 4.34 17.36
N GLY A 137 9.74 3.35 18.25
CA GLY A 137 8.82 3.35 19.38
C GLY A 137 7.41 2.85 19.06
N GLY A 138 7.21 2.24 17.90
CA GLY A 138 5.95 1.66 17.45
C GLY A 138 5.87 0.14 17.57
N ASN A 139 4.80 -0.42 17.01
CA ASN A 139 4.62 -1.86 16.91
C ASN A 139 3.71 -2.22 15.73
N ILE A 140 3.81 -3.46 15.25
CA ILE A 140 2.93 -3.99 14.21
C ILE A 140 2.24 -5.24 14.78
N THR A 141 0.92 -5.25 14.74
CA THR A 141 0.09 -6.37 15.23
C THR A 141 -0.77 -6.90 14.08
N LEU A 142 -0.68 -8.20 13.82
CA LEU A 142 -1.57 -8.91 12.90
C LEU A 142 -2.56 -9.73 13.74
N THR A 143 -3.86 -9.60 13.48
CA THR A 143 -4.89 -10.31 14.26
C THR A 143 -6.15 -10.56 13.44
N GLU A 144 -6.82 -11.68 13.71
CA GLU A 144 -8.16 -11.99 13.21
C GLU A 144 -9.26 -11.52 14.20
N ASP A 145 -8.89 -11.19 15.44
CA ASP A 145 -9.83 -10.67 16.46
C ASP A 145 -10.08 -9.19 16.22
N ILE A 146 -11.28 -8.89 15.70
CA ILE A 146 -11.73 -7.53 15.44
C ILE A 146 -11.82 -6.71 16.72
N ALA A 147 -12.42 -7.26 17.78
CA ALA A 147 -12.70 -6.53 19.01
C ALA A 147 -11.41 -6.12 19.71
N ALA A 148 -10.44 -7.02 19.80
CA ALA A 148 -9.12 -6.71 20.32
C ALA A 148 -8.36 -5.75 19.38
N GLY A 149 -8.43 -5.98 18.07
CA GLY A 149 -7.71 -5.20 17.06
C GLY A 149 -8.10 -3.73 17.05
N VAL A 150 -9.39 -3.40 17.06
CA VAL A 150 -9.87 -2.01 16.94
C VAL A 150 -9.83 -1.21 18.25
N LYS A 151 -9.61 -1.87 19.39
CA LYS A 151 -9.73 -1.24 20.70
C LYS A 151 -8.73 -0.11 20.88
N GLY A 152 -9.22 1.11 21.08
CA GLY A 152 -8.37 2.29 21.32
C GLY A 152 -7.65 2.80 20.07
N ALA A 153 -8.08 2.39 18.88
CA ALA A 153 -7.58 2.95 17.64
C ALA A 153 -7.94 4.44 17.53
N ASP A 154 -6.98 5.26 17.11
CA ASP A 154 -7.26 6.65 16.74
C ASP A 154 -7.90 6.70 15.34
N PHE A 155 -7.46 5.82 14.44
CA PHE A 155 -7.95 5.72 13.07
C PHE A 155 -8.26 4.28 12.69
N ILE A 156 -9.38 4.09 11.97
CA ILE A 156 -9.71 2.83 11.30
C ILE A 156 -9.73 3.14 9.80
N TYR A 157 -8.82 2.50 9.07
CA TYR A 157 -8.68 2.55 7.63
C TYR A 157 -9.14 1.23 7.02
N THR A 158 -9.71 1.28 5.82
CA THR A 158 -10.06 0.10 5.03
C THR A 158 -9.92 0.42 3.55
N ASP A 159 -9.88 -0.61 2.73
CA ASP A 159 -9.88 -0.49 1.27
C ASP A 159 -10.80 -1.55 0.66
N VAL A 160 -11.11 -1.41 -0.63
CA VAL A 160 -11.92 -2.36 -1.37
C VAL A 160 -11.34 -3.77 -1.29
N TRP A 161 -12.21 -4.76 -1.10
CA TRP A 161 -11.80 -6.16 -1.10
C TRP A 161 -11.71 -6.65 -2.53
N GLY A 162 -10.49 -7.00 -2.97
CA GLY A 162 -10.22 -7.69 -4.22
C GLY A 162 -10.90 -7.12 -5.47
N LEU A 163 -10.35 -6.07 -6.07
CA LEU A 163 -10.55 -5.73 -7.48
C LEU A 163 -9.29 -5.07 -8.07
N ASP A 164 -8.32 -5.91 -8.47
CA ASP A 164 -7.26 -5.55 -9.42
C ASP A 164 -6.92 -6.79 -10.26
N GLY A 165 -7.39 -6.83 -11.52
CA GLY A 165 -6.91 -7.72 -12.60
C GLY A 165 -6.99 -9.24 -12.41
N ARG A 166 -7.23 -9.77 -11.20
CA ARG A 166 -7.52 -11.17 -10.95
C ARG A 166 -8.99 -11.37 -11.27
N GLY A 167 -9.26 -11.99 -12.42
CA GLY A 167 -10.62 -12.15 -12.97
C GLY A 167 -11.67 -12.55 -11.94
N GLU A 168 -12.91 -12.14 -12.21
CA GLU A 168 -14.15 -12.22 -11.42
C GLU A 168 -14.52 -13.62 -10.86
N GLY A 169 -13.67 -14.64 -11.00
CA GLY A 169 -13.99 -16.05 -10.74
C GLY A 169 -13.74 -16.59 -9.33
N LYS A 170 -13.16 -15.83 -8.38
CA LYS A 170 -12.78 -16.41 -7.07
C LYS A 170 -13.49 -15.85 -5.84
N MET A 171 -14.21 -14.74 -5.93
CA MET A 171 -14.79 -14.11 -4.74
C MET A 171 -16.25 -14.45 -4.42
N GLY A 172 -16.82 -15.45 -5.09
CA GLY A 172 -18.23 -15.84 -4.93
C GLY A 172 -18.55 -17.00 -3.98
N ARG A 173 -17.58 -17.60 -3.27
CA ARG A 173 -17.86 -18.85 -2.50
C ARG A 173 -17.49 -18.89 -1.02
N THR A 174 -16.78 -17.92 -0.46
CA THR A 174 -16.31 -18.01 0.93
C THR A 174 -16.80 -16.92 1.87
N TYR A 175 -17.50 -15.90 1.40
CA TYR A 175 -18.12 -14.91 2.29
C TYR A 175 -19.60 -15.22 2.52
N ARG A 176 -19.92 -15.91 3.62
CA ARG A 176 -21.27 -15.93 4.19
C ARG A 176 -21.24 -15.04 5.44
N PRO A 177 -21.94 -13.90 5.47
CA PRO A 177 -22.05 -13.11 6.70
C PRO A 177 -22.83 -13.94 7.73
N ALA A 178 -22.13 -14.48 8.72
CA ALA A 178 -22.75 -15.08 9.90
C ALA A 178 -23.10 -13.95 10.88
N ALA A 179 -24.22 -13.28 10.63
CA ALA A 179 -24.89 -12.47 11.62
C ALA A 179 -26.40 -12.62 11.46
N ARG A 180 -26.94 -13.74 11.96
CA ARG A 180 -28.31 -13.75 12.48
C ARG A 180 -28.22 -13.14 13.88
N LEU A 181 -28.67 -11.91 14.02
CA LEU A 181 -29.01 -11.36 15.32
C LEU A 181 -30.28 -12.06 15.80
N SER A 182 -30.13 -12.92 16.80
CA SER A 182 -31.21 -13.33 17.69
C SER A 182 -31.08 -12.50 18.97
N GLY A 183 -32.03 -11.59 19.16
CA GLY A 183 -32.16 -10.69 20.30
C GLY A 183 -33.30 -9.72 20.03
#